data_AF-A0A956ISW0-F1
#
_entry.id   AF-A0A956ISW0-F1
#
_cell.length_a   1.000
_cell.length_b   1.000
_cell.length_c   1.000
_cell.angle_alpha   90.00
_cell.angle_beta   90.00
_cell.angle_gamma   90.00
#
_symmetry.space_group_name_H-M   'P 1'
#
loop_
_entity.id
_entity.type
_entity.pdbx_description
1 polymer ?
#
loop_
_entity_poly.entity_id
_entity_poly.type
_entity_poly.pdbx_seq_one_letter_code
_entity_poly.pdbx_strand_id
1 'polypeptide(L)'
;MSEALKAERRDRGLARHLEGWQVGAILVGVGLLSALLAVPRAVAPERLPLPRVDAEDLRADMAEERALARQARQQGLSFEARTVGEYLRRLGNAEYASRGLPAPGLADRLADVRGSVAGFRRARGRAADQELVRLRAIQGELFVDALAGRGAPADSQALAGAFGNAPAHGPWFRAGRFVGDAVEARLLFKARWNRVTGLEGDPVYALHPNEWLALLRFLLQHPEGSDARAQTRSQLATLEVLSKRQPEYPIAFARGTLLYRDGAYDLAAVAFQEHLAAHPAGDWSLRARNHLLAARERRAAQRAE
;
A
#
# COMPACT_ATOMS: atom_id res chain seq x y z
N MET A 1 -33.08 -4.85 -82.14
CA MET A 1 -31.74 -4.80 -81.49
C MET A 1 -31.62 -3.62 -80.51
N SER A 2 -32.66 -3.32 -79.71
CA SER A 2 -32.72 -2.12 -78.84
C SER A 2 -33.23 -2.45 -77.41
N GLU A 3 -34.01 -3.52 -77.24
CA GLU A 3 -34.53 -3.97 -75.94
C GLU A 3 -33.49 -4.74 -75.10
N ALA A 4 -32.65 -5.58 -75.71
CA ALA A 4 -31.67 -6.41 -75.00
C ALA A 4 -30.56 -5.60 -74.30
N LEU A 5 -30.12 -4.48 -74.90
CA LEU A 5 -29.13 -3.57 -74.30
C LEU A 5 -29.72 -2.72 -73.15
N LYS A 6 -31.05 -2.58 -73.10
CA LYS A 6 -31.75 -1.83 -72.05
C LYS A 6 -31.90 -2.67 -70.77
N ALA A 7 -32.11 -3.98 -70.91
CA ALA A 7 -32.17 -4.90 -69.77
C ALA A 7 -30.81 -5.03 -69.07
N GLU A 8 -29.72 -5.16 -69.83
CA GLU A 8 -28.37 -5.36 -69.28
C GLU A 8 -27.82 -4.11 -68.55
N ARG A 9 -28.26 -2.91 -68.93
CA ARG A 9 -27.92 -1.66 -68.21
C ARG A 9 -28.67 -1.51 -66.88
N ARG A 10 -29.83 -2.14 -66.73
CA ARG A 10 -30.67 -2.02 -65.53
C ARG A 10 -30.18 -2.93 -64.40
N ASP A 11 -29.70 -4.13 -64.73
CA ASP A 11 -29.08 -5.05 -63.75
C ASP A 11 -27.72 -4.57 -63.25
N ARG A 12 -26.90 -3.91 -64.09
CA ARG A 12 -25.63 -3.32 -63.66
C ARG A 12 -25.80 -2.09 -62.75
N GLY A 13 -26.96 -1.44 -62.77
CA GLY A 13 -27.25 -0.28 -61.91
C GLY A 13 -27.50 -0.67 -60.45
N LEU A 14 -28.24 -1.77 -60.22
CA LEU A 14 -28.48 -2.29 -58.86
C LEU A 14 -27.25 -3.00 -58.27
N ALA A 15 -26.49 -3.72 -59.11
CA ALA A 15 -25.25 -4.38 -58.68
C ALA A 15 -24.18 -3.38 -58.16
N ARG A 16 -24.09 -2.19 -58.77
CA ARG A 16 -23.19 -1.11 -58.32
C ARG A 16 -23.58 -0.48 -56.98
N HIS A 17 -24.85 -0.52 -56.59
CA HIS A 17 -25.29 -0.06 -55.27
C HIS A 17 -25.07 -1.09 -54.15
N LEU A 18 -24.77 -2.35 -54.52
CA LEU A 18 -24.36 -3.41 -53.60
C LEU A 18 -22.82 -3.57 -53.56
N GLU A 19 -22.06 -2.96 -54.46
CA GLU A 19 -20.61 -2.82 -54.31
C GLU A 19 -20.29 -1.81 -53.19
N GLY A 20 -20.20 -2.30 -51.94
CA GLY A 20 -19.81 -1.51 -50.77
C GLY A 20 -20.63 -1.76 -49.51
N TRP A 21 -21.75 -2.50 -49.57
CA TRP A 21 -22.54 -2.82 -48.37
C TRP A 21 -21.74 -3.63 -47.34
N GLN A 22 -20.74 -4.39 -47.80
CA GLN A 22 -19.82 -5.14 -46.92
C GLN A 22 -19.04 -4.20 -45.98
N VAL A 23 -18.58 -3.04 -46.47
CA VAL A 23 -17.90 -2.04 -45.66
C VAL A 23 -18.87 -1.42 -44.65
N GLY A 24 -20.10 -1.11 -45.09
CA GLY A 24 -21.16 -0.62 -44.19
C GLY A 24 -21.51 -1.61 -43.09
N ALA A 25 -21.67 -2.90 -43.43
CA ALA A 25 -21.95 -3.97 -42.48
C ALA A 25 -20.80 -4.19 -41.48
N ILE A 26 -19.54 -4.09 -41.94
CA ILE A 26 -18.37 -4.14 -41.05
C ILE A 26 -18.38 -2.94 -40.09
N LEU A 27 -18.62 -1.72 -40.57
CA LEU A 27 -18.67 -0.53 -39.71
C LEU A 27 -19.79 -0.60 -38.67
N VAL A 28 -20.98 -1.06 -39.07
CA VAL A 28 -22.11 -1.29 -38.14
C VAL A 28 -21.76 -2.39 -37.14
N GLY A 29 -21.17 -3.50 -37.60
CA GLY A 29 -20.74 -4.60 -36.74
C GLY A 29 -19.70 -4.15 -35.71
N VAL A 30 -18.68 -3.40 -36.14
CA VAL A 30 -17.67 -2.80 -35.26
C VAL A 30 -18.31 -1.81 -34.28
N GLY A 31 -19.24 -0.97 -34.73
CA GLY A 31 -19.97 -0.03 -33.88
C GLY A 31 -20.79 -0.74 -32.81
N LEU A 32 -21.51 -1.81 -33.18
CA LEU A 32 -22.35 -2.58 -32.27
C LEU A 32 -21.51 -3.38 -31.27
N LEU A 33 -20.40 -3.98 -31.71
CA LEU A 33 -19.43 -4.63 -30.82
C LEU A 33 -18.79 -3.62 -29.85
N SER A 34 -18.44 -2.43 -30.33
CA SER A 34 -17.90 -1.36 -29.48
C SER A 34 -18.91 -0.88 -28.45
N ALA A 35 -20.19 -0.72 -28.84
CA ALA A 35 -21.27 -0.40 -27.92
C ALA A 35 -21.47 -1.49 -26.86
N LEU A 36 -21.44 -2.77 -27.26
CA LEU A 36 -21.55 -3.91 -26.35
C LEU A 36 -20.41 -4.00 -25.33
N LEU A 37 -19.20 -3.54 -25.69
CA LEU A 37 -18.06 -3.45 -24.78
C LEU A 37 -18.17 -2.26 -23.82
N ALA A 38 -18.91 -1.21 -24.19
CA ALA A 38 -19.15 -0.04 -23.35
C ALA A 38 -20.29 -0.23 -22.32
N VAL A 39 -21.14 -1.25 -22.49
CA VAL A 39 -22.22 -1.57 -21.54
C VAL A 39 -21.61 -2.08 -20.23
N PRO A 40 -21.89 -1.43 -19.08
CA PRO A 40 -21.40 -1.88 -17.79
C PRO A 40 -21.93 -3.27 -17.45
N ARG A 41 -21.06 -4.13 -16.91
CA ARG A 41 -21.42 -5.48 -16.46
C ARG A 41 -21.10 -5.62 -14.99
N ALA A 42 -21.94 -6.35 -14.25
CA ALA A 42 -21.66 -6.67 -12.87
C ALA A 42 -20.37 -7.51 -12.78
N VAL A 43 -19.34 -6.94 -12.17
CA VAL A 43 -18.05 -7.61 -11.93
C VAL A 43 -17.66 -7.35 -10.48
N ALA A 44 -17.34 -8.40 -9.74
CA ALA A 44 -16.88 -8.26 -8.36
C ALA A 44 -15.53 -7.50 -8.30
N PRO A 45 -15.36 -6.55 -7.36
CA PRO A 45 -14.11 -5.82 -7.21
C PRO A 45 -13.01 -6.69 -6.58
N GLU A 46 -12.07 -7.14 -7.41
CA GLU A 46 -10.95 -7.99 -6.98
C GLU A 46 -9.66 -7.23 -6.74
N ARG A 47 -9.47 -6.04 -7.31
CA ARG A 47 -8.20 -5.31 -7.28
C ARG A 47 -8.36 -3.96 -6.62
N LEU A 48 -7.58 -3.75 -5.57
CA LEU A 48 -7.43 -2.46 -4.93
C LEU A 48 -6.46 -1.61 -5.77
N PRO A 49 -6.77 -0.34 -6.10
CA PRO A 49 -5.76 0.55 -6.65
C PRO A 49 -4.65 0.70 -5.60
N LEU A 50 -3.39 0.67 -6.02
CA LEU A 50 -2.25 0.90 -5.13
C LEU A 50 -1.68 2.29 -5.41
N PRO A 51 -1.20 3.02 -4.38
CA PRO A 51 -0.55 4.29 -4.62
C PRO A 51 0.69 4.08 -5.51
N ARG A 52 0.93 5.04 -6.39
CA ARG A 52 2.12 5.04 -7.26
C ARG A 52 3.32 5.39 -6.42
N VAL A 53 4.39 4.63 -6.58
CA VAL A 53 5.67 4.81 -5.90
C VAL A 53 6.71 4.98 -6.98
N ASP A 54 7.50 6.04 -6.90
CA ASP A 54 8.61 6.25 -7.82
C ASP A 54 9.76 5.30 -7.45
N ALA A 55 10.07 4.36 -8.33
CA ALA A 55 11.09 3.36 -8.05
C ALA A 55 12.52 3.92 -8.09
N GLU A 56 12.76 5.04 -8.79
CA GLU A 56 14.05 5.71 -8.86
C GLU A 56 14.32 6.50 -7.59
N ASP A 57 13.37 7.32 -7.17
CA ASP A 57 13.48 8.10 -5.95
C ASP A 57 13.62 7.19 -4.72
N LEU A 58 12.83 6.11 -4.65
CA LEU A 58 12.94 5.16 -3.54
C LEU A 58 14.31 4.48 -3.50
N ARG A 59 14.91 4.20 -4.66
CA ARG A 59 16.27 3.64 -4.73
C ARG A 59 17.32 4.64 -4.27
N ALA A 60 17.16 5.92 -4.60
CA ALA A 60 18.04 6.99 -4.14
C ALA A 60 17.98 7.13 -2.61
N ASP A 61 16.77 7.20 -2.04
CA ASP A 61 16.53 7.26 -0.59
C ASP A 61 17.19 6.07 0.13
N MET A 62 17.04 4.86 -0.40
CA MET A 62 17.68 3.65 0.15
C MET A 62 19.21 3.66 0.02
N ALA A 63 19.76 4.30 -1.01
CA ALA A 63 21.20 4.41 -1.20
C ALA A 63 21.83 5.39 -0.18
N GLU A 64 21.16 6.51 0.08
CA GLU A 64 21.56 7.49 1.10
C GLU A 64 21.56 6.86 2.50
N GLU A 65 20.50 6.14 2.85
CA GLU A 65 20.41 5.48 4.16
C GLU A 65 21.51 4.43 4.35
N ARG A 66 21.83 3.65 3.30
CA ARG A 66 22.99 2.75 3.33
C ARG A 66 24.31 3.49 3.49
N ALA A 67 24.44 4.69 2.93
CA ALA A 67 25.64 5.52 3.12
C ALA A 67 25.79 5.95 4.59
N LEU A 68 24.70 6.37 5.24
CA LEU A 68 24.67 6.70 6.66
C LEU A 68 25.03 5.51 7.54
N ALA A 69 24.51 4.31 7.23
CA ALA A 69 24.87 3.08 7.94
C ALA A 69 26.36 2.72 7.78
N ARG A 70 26.92 2.86 6.57
CA ARG A 70 28.36 2.70 6.32
C ARG A 70 29.19 3.70 7.12
N GLN A 71 28.78 4.96 7.16
CA GLN A 71 29.45 6.00 7.94
C GLN A 71 29.44 5.66 9.43
N ALA A 72 28.31 5.22 9.98
CA ALA A 72 28.18 4.78 11.36
C ALA A 72 29.15 3.62 11.70
N ARG A 73 29.33 2.67 10.77
CA ARG A 73 30.30 1.57 10.95
C ARG A 73 31.74 2.04 10.93
N GLN A 74 32.09 2.96 10.03
CA GLN A 74 33.46 3.42 9.84
C GLN A 74 33.92 4.38 10.95
N GLN A 75 33.05 5.31 11.34
CA GLN A 75 33.40 6.37 12.29
C GLN A 75 33.02 6.00 13.74
N GLY A 76 32.19 4.96 13.91
CA GLY A 76 31.56 4.65 15.18
C GLY A 76 30.41 5.61 15.52
N LEU A 77 29.72 5.29 16.61
CA LEU A 77 28.69 6.13 17.23
C LEU A 77 29.18 6.56 18.62
N SER A 78 28.75 7.72 19.09
CA SER A 78 29.04 8.14 20.46
C SER A 78 28.52 7.12 21.48
N PHE A 79 29.03 7.20 22.71
CA PHE A 79 28.54 6.35 23.80
C PHE A 79 27.04 6.57 24.06
N GLU A 80 26.60 7.81 23.99
CA GLU A 80 25.21 8.21 24.21
C GLU A 80 24.28 7.69 23.11
N ALA A 81 24.69 7.78 21.83
CA ALA A 81 23.93 7.18 20.73
C ALA A 81 23.86 5.65 20.84
N ARG A 82 24.96 4.98 21.21
CA ARG A 82 24.95 3.53 21.48
C ARG A 82 24.02 3.17 22.64
N THR A 83 23.98 3.99 23.68
CA THR A 83 23.09 3.81 24.82
C THR A 83 21.61 3.84 24.40
N VAL A 84 21.22 4.78 23.54
CA VAL A 84 19.87 4.80 22.93
C VAL A 84 19.60 3.49 22.18
N GLY A 85 20.58 3.04 21.40
CA GLY A 85 20.51 1.77 20.67
C GLY A 85 20.26 0.56 21.57
N GLU A 86 20.94 0.49 22.72
CA GLU A 86 20.78 -0.59 23.70
C GLU A 86 19.41 -0.54 24.40
N TYR A 87 18.89 0.63 24.75
CA TYR A 87 17.54 0.75 25.29
C TYR A 87 16.49 0.26 24.29
N LEU A 88 16.63 0.61 23.00
CA LEU A 88 15.77 0.11 21.94
C LEU A 88 15.79 -1.41 21.84
N ARG A 89 16.98 -2.03 21.90
CA ARG A 89 17.14 -3.48 21.86
C ARG A 89 16.49 -4.17 23.07
N ARG A 90 16.68 -3.62 24.28
CA ARG A 90 16.04 -4.14 25.51
C ARG A 90 14.52 -4.07 25.44
N LEU A 91 13.97 -2.97 24.92
CA LEU A 91 12.54 -2.83 24.68
C LEU A 91 12.06 -3.87 23.67
N GLY A 92 12.73 -4.00 22.52
CA GLY A 92 12.35 -4.97 21.50
C GLY A 92 12.36 -6.42 22.00
N ASN A 93 13.39 -6.82 22.76
CA ASN A 93 13.41 -8.14 23.39
C ASN A 93 12.24 -8.38 24.34
N ALA A 94 11.85 -7.36 25.12
CA ALA A 94 10.71 -7.46 26.01
C ALA A 94 9.37 -7.58 25.25
N GLU A 95 9.18 -6.79 24.18
CA GLU A 95 8.00 -6.87 23.31
C GLU A 95 7.91 -8.23 22.58
N TYR A 96 9.05 -8.73 22.09
CA TYR A 96 9.11 -10.02 21.42
C TYR A 96 8.74 -11.16 22.37
N ALA A 97 9.26 -11.11 23.60
CA ALA A 97 8.97 -12.09 24.65
C ALA A 97 7.51 -12.06 25.11
N SER A 98 6.85 -10.89 25.07
CA SER A 98 5.44 -10.77 25.48
C SER A 98 4.45 -11.38 24.49
N ARG A 99 4.89 -11.68 23.26
CA ARG A 99 4.02 -12.24 22.18
C ARG A 99 2.79 -11.39 21.88
N GLY A 100 2.93 -10.06 22.02
CA GLY A 100 1.82 -9.12 21.85
C GLY A 100 0.85 -9.05 23.02
N LEU A 101 1.12 -9.75 24.12
CA LEU A 101 0.36 -9.61 25.37
C LEU A 101 0.90 -8.42 26.18
N PRO A 102 0.07 -7.80 27.03
CA PRO A 102 0.54 -6.83 28.02
C PRO A 102 1.60 -7.47 28.92
N ALA A 103 2.79 -6.87 28.99
CA ALA A 103 3.85 -7.33 29.87
C ALA A 103 4.26 -6.23 30.88
N PRO A 104 4.50 -6.60 32.15
CA PRO A 104 4.97 -5.66 33.17
C PRO A 104 6.24 -4.91 32.74
N GLY A 105 6.25 -3.59 32.95
CA GLY A 105 7.39 -2.71 32.68
C GLY A 105 7.68 -2.42 31.21
N LEU A 106 6.79 -2.78 30.27
CA LEU A 106 6.94 -2.31 28.87
C LEU A 106 6.82 -0.78 28.77
N ALA A 107 5.89 -0.20 29.53
CA ALA A 107 5.72 1.25 29.61
C ALA A 107 6.98 1.94 30.15
N ASP A 108 7.59 1.40 31.21
CA ASP A 108 8.82 1.93 31.80
C ASP A 108 9.98 1.86 30.80
N ARG A 109 10.15 0.72 30.10
CA ARG A 109 11.19 0.59 29.06
C ARG A 109 10.99 1.54 27.88
N LEU A 110 9.73 1.78 27.49
CA LEU A 110 9.42 2.78 26.47
C LEU A 110 9.76 4.19 26.97
N ALA A 111 9.48 4.49 28.24
CA ALA A 111 9.86 5.74 28.88
C ALA A 111 11.39 5.91 28.95
N ASP A 112 12.14 4.84 29.22
CA ASP A 112 13.61 4.83 29.22
C ASP A 112 14.18 5.17 27.83
N VAL A 113 13.64 4.57 26.77
CA VAL A 113 14.04 4.88 25.39
C VAL A 113 13.82 6.37 25.09
N ARG A 114 12.61 6.87 25.36
CA ARG A 114 12.24 8.27 25.09
C ARG A 114 13.05 9.25 25.95
N GLY A 115 13.27 8.91 27.22
CA GLY A 115 14.10 9.68 28.15
C GLY A 115 15.55 9.74 27.70
N SER A 116 16.10 8.63 27.20
CA SER A 116 17.47 8.57 26.65
C SER A 116 17.61 9.44 25.40
N VAL A 117 16.66 9.37 24.46
CA VAL A 117 16.64 10.22 23.25
C VAL A 117 16.52 11.70 23.64
N ALA A 118 15.58 12.05 24.51
CA ALA A 118 15.39 13.44 24.95
C ALA A 118 16.61 13.98 25.72
N GLY A 119 17.25 13.15 26.55
CA GLY A 119 18.49 13.49 27.25
C GLY A 119 19.63 13.76 26.26
N PHE A 120 19.81 12.88 25.28
CA PHE A 120 20.86 13.02 24.27
C PHE A 120 20.68 14.27 23.40
N ARG A 121 19.45 14.53 22.93
CA ARG A 121 19.13 15.76 22.16
C ARG A 121 19.33 17.03 22.98
N ARG A 122 18.94 17.04 24.27
CA ARG A 122 19.19 18.19 25.16
C ARG A 122 20.67 18.47 25.35
N ALA A 123 21.49 17.42 25.48
CA ALA A 123 22.93 17.57 25.71
C ALA A 123 23.70 18.04 24.47
N ARG A 124 23.31 17.59 23.27
CA ARG A 124 24.12 17.78 22.04
C ARG A 124 23.43 18.54 20.90
N GLY A 125 22.16 18.90 21.05
CA GLY A 125 21.40 19.64 20.03
C GLY A 125 21.45 18.95 18.67
N ARG A 126 21.79 19.70 17.61
CA ARG A 126 21.85 19.19 16.23
C ARG A 126 22.83 18.04 16.01
N ALA A 127 23.91 17.96 16.80
CA ALA A 127 24.85 16.85 16.69
C ALA A 127 24.22 15.51 17.13
N ALA A 128 23.28 15.55 18.09
CA ALA A 128 22.52 14.36 18.46
C ALA A 128 21.69 13.85 17.27
N ASP A 129 21.06 14.74 16.51
CA ASP A 129 20.17 14.36 15.42
C ASP A 129 20.93 13.62 14.30
N GLN A 130 22.13 14.11 13.95
CA GLN A 130 22.99 13.43 12.97
C GLN A 130 23.45 12.05 13.44
N GLU A 131 23.68 11.87 14.74
CA GLU A 131 24.04 10.56 15.30
C GLU A 131 22.85 9.62 15.42
N LEU A 132 21.66 10.12 15.77
CA LEU A 132 20.44 9.33 15.85
C LEU A 132 19.98 8.85 14.48
N VAL A 133 20.11 9.69 13.44
CA VAL A 133 19.86 9.27 12.04
C VAL A 133 20.82 8.16 11.61
N ARG A 134 22.12 8.28 11.93
CA ARG A 134 23.12 7.24 11.68
C ARG A 134 22.86 5.95 12.46
N LEU A 135 22.45 6.06 13.73
CA LEU A 135 22.04 4.93 14.57
C LEU A 135 20.83 4.21 13.96
N ARG A 136 19.80 4.96 13.54
CA ARG A 136 18.63 4.38 12.88
C ARG A 136 19.04 3.64 11.60
N ALA A 137 19.89 4.24 10.78
CA ALA A 137 20.35 3.64 9.52
C ALA A 137 21.08 2.31 9.76
N ILE A 138 22.06 2.27 10.68
CA ILE A 138 22.81 1.03 10.97
C ILE A 138 21.93 -0.05 11.60
N GLN A 139 21.04 0.31 12.52
CA GLN A 139 20.09 -0.65 13.10
C GLN A 139 19.10 -1.17 12.06
N GLY A 140 18.65 -0.33 11.13
CA GLY A 140 17.80 -0.75 10.01
C GLY A 140 18.50 -1.73 9.08
N GLU A 141 19.81 -1.59 8.88
CA GLU A 141 20.60 -2.57 8.12
C GLU A 141 20.72 -3.91 8.86
N LEU A 142 21.06 -3.89 10.15
CA LEU A 142 21.13 -5.09 10.99
C LEU A 142 19.78 -5.83 11.03
N PHE A 143 18.67 -5.10 11.14
CA PHE A 143 17.33 -5.66 11.11
C PHE A 143 17.03 -6.38 9.79
N VAL A 144 17.29 -5.72 8.65
CA VAL A 144 17.06 -6.30 7.33
C VAL A 144 17.93 -7.54 7.09
N ASP A 145 19.19 -7.50 7.51
CA ASP A 145 20.10 -8.66 7.40
C ASP A 145 19.64 -9.82 8.30
N ALA A 146 19.16 -9.54 9.50
CA ALA A 146 18.62 -10.56 10.39
C ALA A 146 17.35 -11.22 9.82
N LEU A 147 16.44 -10.43 9.23
CA LEU A 147 15.26 -10.98 8.53
C LEU A 147 15.62 -11.84 7.32
N ALA A 148 16.70 -11.49 6.62
CA ALA A 148 17.20 -12.25 5.48
C ALA A 148 18.04 -13.47 5.86
N GLY A 149 18.26 -13.74 7.16
CA GLY A 149 19.12 -14.83 7.63
C GLY A 149 20.62 -14.60 7.41
N ARG A 150 21.05 -13.37 7.12
CA ARG A 150 22.45 -12.98 6.96
C ARG A 150 23.05 -12.34 8.22
N GLY A 151 22.21 -11.88 9.14
CA GLY A 151 22.58 -11.24 10.40
C GLY A 151 22.42 -12.16 11.62
N ALA A 152 22.65 -11.61 12.81
CA ALA A 152 22.44 -12.35 14.05
C ALA A 152 20.93 -12.57 14.29
N PRO A 153 20.48 -13.80 14.62
CA PRO A 153 19.07 -14.05 14.93
C PRO A 153 18.55 -13.20 16.09
N ALA A 154 19.41 -12.85 17.05
CA ALA A 154 19.05 -11.97 18.16
C ALA A 154 18.71 -10.54 17.70
N ASP A 155 19.23 -10.08 16.56
CA ASP A 155 18.94 -8.75 16.02
C ASP A 155 17.53 -8.67 15.48
N SER A 156 17.00 -9.74 14.88
CA SER A 156 15.60 -9.73 14.44
C SER A 156 14.68 -9.57 15.65
N GLN A 157 14.92 -10.26 16.76
CA GLN A 157 14.12 -10.14 17.98
C GLN A 157 14.23 -8.74 18.61
N ALA A 158 15.47 -8.28 18.82
CA ALA A 158 15.76 -7.02 19.51
C ALA A 158 15.31 -5.78 18.71
N LEU A 159 15.32 -5.85 17.38
CA LEU A 159 15.00 -4.70 16.52
C LEU A 159 13.58 -4.74 15.98
N ALA A 160 13.01 -5.93 15.76
CA ALA A 160 11.60 -6.10 15.40
C ALA A 160 10.68 -5.72 16.57
N GLY A 161 11.03 -6.14 17.79
CA GLY A 161 10.11 -6.11 18.91
C GLY A 161 8.86 -6.95 18.66
N ALA A 162 7.68 -6.37 18.94
CA ALA A 162 6.39 -7.04 18.75
C ALA A 162 6.16 -7.50 17.29
N PHE A 163 6.78 -6.83 16.31
CA PHE A 163 6.71 -7.18 14.89
C PHE A 163 7.09 -8.64 14.63
N GLY A 164 8.09 -9.17 15.36
CA GLY A 164 8.65 -10.49 15.10
C GLY A 164 7.82 -11.66 15.64
N ASN A 165 6.74 -11.42 16.39
CA ASN A 165 6.04 -12.51 17.10
C ASN A 165 4.53 -12.31 17.30
N ALA A 166 3.93 -11.19 16.87
CA ALA A 166 2.51 -10.96 17.15
C ALA A 166 1.60 -11.71 16.16
N PRO A 167 0.54 -12.41 16.64
CA PRO A 167 -0.52 -12.96 15.79
C PRO A 167 -1.17 -11.92 14.87
N ALA A 168 -1.21 -10.66 15.31
CA ALA A 168 -1.72 -9.51 14.55
C ALA A 168 -0.89 -9.18 13.29
N HIS A 169 0.40 -9.54 13.28
CA HIS A 169 1.29 -9.45 12.11
C HIS A 169 1.43 -10.79 11.39
N GLY A 170 0.56 -11.77 11.71
CA GLY A 170 0.51 -13.09 11.10
C GLY A 170 0.62 -13.10 9.56
N PRO A 171 -0.03 -12.19 8.80
CA PRO A 171 0.11 -12.20 7.34
C PRO A 171 1.47 -11.67 6.83
N TRP A 172 2.27 -11.01 7.68
CA TRP A 172 3.59 -10.47 7.31
C TRP A 172 4.69 -11.52 7.34
N PHE A 173 4.45 -12.66 7.98
CA PHE A 173 5.38 -13.78 8.02
C PHE A 173 4.72 -15.05 7.50
N ARG A 174 5.28 -15.65 6.45
CA ARG A 174 4.84 -16.95 5.91
C ARG A 174 5.97 -17.95 6.01
N ALA A 175 5.72 -19.08 6.66
CA ALA A 175 6.74 -20.10 6.94
C ALA A 175 8.02 -19.50 7.58
N GLY A 176 7.85 -18.57 8.52
CA GLY A 176 8.95 -17.90 9.22
C GLY A 176 9.72 -16.86 8.40
N ARG A 177 9.29 -16.56 7.17
CA ARG A 177 9.92 -15.55 6.31
C ARG A 177 9.03 -14.32 6.18
N PHE A 178 9.64 -13.15 6.26
CA PHE A 178 8.96 -11.90 5.98
C PHE A 178 8.44 -11.90 4.53
N VAL A 179 7.19 -11.49 4.31
CA VAL A 179 6.53 -11.51 2.99
C VAL A 179 6.98 -10.38 2.07
N GLY A 180 7.44 -9.28 2.66
CA GLY A 180 7.94 -8.13 1.92
C GLY A 180 9.41 -8.25 1.57
N ASP A 181 9.90 -7.25 0.84
CA ASP A 181 11.31 -7.15 0.46
C ASP A 181 12.17 -6.38 1.49
N ALA A 182 13.45 -6.22 1.16
CA ALA A 182 14.41 -5.53 2.02
C ALA A 182 14.15 -4.01 2.16
N VAL A 183 13.42 -3.40 1.23
CA VAL A 183 13.01 -2.00 1.27
C VAL A 183 11.83 -1.87 2.22
N GLU A 184 10.80 -2.69 2.04
CA GLU A 184 9.59 -2.70 2.87
C GLU A 184 9.94 -3.00 4.34
N ALA A 185 10.82 -3.97 4.60
CA ALA A 185 11.34 -4.25 5.94
C ALA A 185 12.00 -2.99 6.56
N ARG A 186 12.84 -2.29 5.79
CA ARG A 186 13.51 -1.08 6.28
C ARG A 186 12.52 0.04 6.59
N LEU A 187 11.50 0.23 5.75
CA LEU A 187 10.47 1.25 5.98
C LEU A 187 9.64 0.97 7.24
N LEU A 188 9.25 -0.30 7.46
CA LEU A 188 8.58 -0.72 8.69
C LEU A 188 9.45 -0.48 9.92
N PHE A 189 10.75 -0.80 9.83
CA PHE A 189 11.70 -0.51 10.88
C PHE A 189 11.79 0.99 11.18
N LYS A 190 11.94 1.86 10.17
CA LYS A 190 12.00 3.32 10.36
C LYS A 190 10.74 3.87 11.01
N ALA A 191 9.56 3.44 10.54
CA ALA A 191 8.29 3.86 11.11
C ALA A 191 8.16 3.46 12.58
N ARG A 192 8.52 2.21 12.92
CA ARG A 192 8.56 1.73 14.31
C ARG A 192 9.57 2.51 15.14
N TRP A 193 10.79 2.70 14.62
CA TRP A 193 11.86 3.41 15.30
C TRP A 193 11.43 4.82 15.69
N ASN A 194 10.79 5.56 14.77
CA ASN A 194 10.27 6.91 15.05
C ASN A 194 9.21 6.91 16.15
N ARG A 195 8.26 5.96 16.09
CA ARG A 195 7.18 5.83 17.08
C ARG A 195 7.69 5.51 18.49
N VAL A 196 8.62 4.55 18.57
CA VAL A 196 9.20 4.09 19.84
C VAL A 196 10.07 5.16 20.47
N THR A 197 10.89 5.84 19.68
CA THR A 197 11.75 6.95 20.15
C THR A 197 10.97 8.24 20.46
N GLY A 198 9.69 8.31 20.07
CA GLY A 198 8.88 9.52 20.25
C GLY A 198 9.26 10.65 19.28
N LEU A 199 9.89 10.30 18.16
CA LEU A 199 10.32 11.22 17.09
C LEU A 199 9.34 11.22 15.90
N GLU A 200 8.17 10.60 16.08
CA GLU A 200 7.06 10.69 15.12
C GLU A 200 6.59 12.14 15.00
N GLY A 201 6.61 12.67 13.77
CA GLY A 201 6.26 14.07 13.48
C GLY A 201 7.45 15.04 13.47
N ASP A 202 8.64 14.62 13.91
CA ASP A 202 9.86 15.43 13.75
C ASP A 202 10.33 15.37 12.28
N PRO A 203 10.44 16.50 11.56
CA PRO A 203 10.80 16.52 10.14
C PRO A 203 12.16 15.88 9.83
N VAL A 204 13.11 15.89 10.78
CA VAL A 204 14.44 15.28 10.60
C VAL A 204 14.35 13.75 10.47
N TYR A 205 13.35 13.15 11.11
CA TYR A 205 13.17 11.70 11.16
C TYR A 205 12.01 11.23 10.30
N ALA A 206 11.20 12.13 9.76
CA ALA A 206 10.07 11.79 8.91
C ALA A 206 10.49 10.88 7.75
N LEU A 207 9.61 9.96 7.36
CA LEU A 207 9.79 9.23 6.11
C LEU A 207 9.69 10.23 4.95
N HIS A 208 10.55 10.06 3.96
CA HIS A 208 10.44 10.85 2.73
C HIS A 208 9.07 10.56 2.06
N PRO A 209 8.47 11.49 1.28
CA PRO A 209 7.12 11.29 0.75
C PRO A 209 6.93 9.98 -0.02
N ASN A 210 7.94 9.59 -0.80
CA ASN A 210 7.89 8.35 -1.58
C ASN A 210 8.08 7.09 -0.72
N GLU A 211 8.93 7.15 0.31
CA GLU A 211 9.04 6.11 1.34
C GLU A 211 7.72 5.88 2.09
N TRP A 212 7.01 6.97 2.39
CA TRP A 212 5.71 6.91 3.03
C TRP A 212 4.66 6.25 2.12
N LEU A 213 4.64 6.56 0.82
CA LEU A 213 3.76 5.90 -0.16
C LEU A 213 4.09 4.41 -0.29
N ALA A 214 5.38 4.06 -0.31
CA ALA A 214 5.83 2.67 -0.33
C ALA A 214 5.38 1.90 0.93
N LEU A 215 5.48 2.52 2.11
CA LEU A 215 4.99 1.94 3.35
C LEU A 215 3.47 1.72 3.31
N LEU A 216 2.68 2.71 2.89
CA LEU A 216 1.22 2.55 2.81
C LEU A 216 0.83 1.52 1.76
N ARG A 217 1.53 1.48 0.62
CA ARG A 217 1.35 0.44 -0.39
C ARG A 217 1.53 -0.95 0.21
N PHE A 218 2.60 -1.16 0.96
CA PHE A 218 2.85 -2.43 1.67
C PHE A 218 1.69 -2.76 2.63
N LEU A 219 1.24 -1.81 3.46
CA LEU A 219 0.13 -2.02 4.41
C LEU A 219 -1.21 -2.30 3.73
N LEU A 220 -1.45 -1.77 2.52
CA LEU A 220 -2.64 -2.10 1.74
C LEU A 220 -2.56 -3.52 1.13
N GLN A 221 -1.37 -3.96 0.71
CA GLN A 221 -1.16 -5.30 0.14
C GLN A 221 -1.10 -6.39 1.22
N HIS A 222 -0.56 -6.04 2.38
CA HIS A 222 -0.33 -6.91 3.53
C HIS A 222 -0.94 -6.24 4.77
N PRO A 223 -2.26 -6.23 4.92
CA PRO A 223 -2.89 -5.58 6.06
C PRO A 223 -2.64 -6.30 7.37
N GLU A 224 -2.62 -5.54 8.46
CA GLU A 224 -2.52 -6.08 9.81
C GLU A 224 -3.87 -6.72 10.22
N GLY A 225 -3.81 -7.80 10.99
CA GLY A 225 -4.99 -8.46 11.51
C GLY A 225 -4.97 -9.98 11.37
N SER A 226 -5.54 -10.66 12.36
CA SER A 226 -5.63 -12.12 12.42
C SER A 226 -6.74 -12.70 11.53
N ASP A 227 -7.71 -11.90 11.11
CA ASP A 227 -8.84 -12.30 10.29
C ASP A 227 -9.19 -11.25 9.21
N ALA A 228 -10.09 -11.61 8.29
CA ALA A 228 -10.46 -10.78 7.14
C ALA A 228 -11.10 -9.44 7.54
N ARG A 229 -11.84 -9.39 8.66
CA ARG A 229 -12.49 -8.15 9.15
C ARG A 229 -11.46 -7.21 9.76
N ALA A 230 -10.55 -7.74 10.57
CA ALA A 230 -9.42 -6.97 11.12
C ALA A 230 -8.54 -6.41 10.00
N GLN A 231 -8.23 -7.22 8.99
CA GLN A 231 -7.47 -6.81 7.81
C GLN A 231 -8.18 -5.69 7.04
N THR A 232 -9.48 -5.82 6.79
CA THR A 232 -10.25 -4.80 6.09
C THR A 232 -10.27 -3.48 6.89
N ARG A 233 -10.44 -3.53 8.22
CA ARG A 233 -10.33 -2.34 9.08
C ARG A 233 -8.96 -1.69 9.01
N SER A 234 -7.87 -2.47 9.01
CA SER A 234 -6.51 -1.98 8.84
C SER A 234 -6.32 -1.28 7.48
N GLN A 235 -6.85 -1.87 6.40
CA GLN A 235 -6.79 -1.25 5.06
C GLN A 235 -7.60 0.05 5.01
N LEU A 236 -8.80 0.10 5.59
CA LEU A 236 -9.62 1.31 5.65
C LEU A 236 -8.92 2.44 6.42
N ALA A 237 -8.28 2.13 7.56
CA ALA A 237 -7.47 3.11 8.29
C ALA A 237 -6.29 3.61 7.45
N THR A 238 -5.63 2.71 6.73
CA THR A 238 -4.53 3.05 5.80
C THR A 238 -5.01 3.97 4.68
N LEU A 239 -6.21 3.74 4.13
CA LEU A 239 -6.82 4.63 3.13
C LEU A 239 -7.16 6.02 3.70
N GLU A 240 -7.59 6.11 4.95
CA GLU A 240 -7.83 7.41 5.60
C GLU A 240 -6.53 8.21 5.74
N VAL A 241 -5.44 7.53 6.11
CA VAL A 241 -4.11 8.15 6.18
C VAL A 241 -3.65 8.61 4.79
N LEU A 242 -3.85 7.77 3.76
CA LEU A 242 -3.54 8.12 2.37
C LEU A 242 -4.33 9.35 1.90
N SER A 243 -5.60 9.45 2.28
CA SER A 243 -6.50 10.55 1.85
C SER A 243 -5.99 11.95 2.18
N LYS A 244 -5.25 12.08 3.28
CA LYS A 244 -4.78 13.37 3.80
C LYS A 244 -3.60 13.92 3.00
N ARG A 245 -2.91 13.09 2.20
CA ARG A 245 -1.66 13.47 1.50
C ARG A 245 -1.69 13.26 -0.01
N GLN A 246 -2.64 12.49 -0.53
CA GLN A 246 -2.77 12.18 -1.96
C GLN A 246 -4.21 12.44 -2.42
N PRO A 247 -4.59 13.71 -2.64
CA PRO A 247 -5.94 14.07 -3.08
C PRO A 247 -6.36 13.42 -4.40
N GLU A 248 -5.40 13.09 -5.27
CA GLU A 248 -5.58 12.45 -6.57
C GLU A 248 -5.85 10.94 -6.50
N TYR A 249 -5.60 10.32 -5.34
CA TYR A 249 -5.81 8.89 -5.18
C TYR A 249 -7.32 8.57 -5.17
N PRO A 250 -7.79 7.51 -5.87
CA PRO A 250 -9.22 7.19 -5.98
C PRO A 250 -9.77 6.53 -4.70
N ILE A 251 -9.81 7.29 -3.59
CA ILE A 251 -10.15 6.80 -2.23
C ILE A 251 -11.52 6.15 -2.19
N ALA A 252 -12.54 6.80 -2.75
CA ALA A 252 -13.91 6.29 -2.73
C ALA A 252 -14.03 4.94 -3.48
N PHE A 253 -13.32 4.79 -4.60
CA PHE A 253 -13.24 3.51 -5.32
C PHE A 253 -12.55 2.42 -4.48
N ALA A 254 -11.40 2.76 -3.86
CA ALA A 254 -10.66 1.84 -3.01
C ALA A 254 -11.49 1.40 -1.79
N ARG A 255 -12.18 2.35 -1.14
CA ARG A 255 -13.09 2.10 -0.03
C ARG A 255 -14.25 1.18 -0.44
N GLY A 256 -14.90 1.45 -1.58
CA GLY A 256 -15.97 0.61 -2.10
C GLY A 256 -15.52 -0.83 -2.36
N THR A 257 -14.30 -1.00 -2.87
CA THR A 257 -13.68 -2.32 -3.08
C THR A 257 -13.52 -3.09 -1.77
N LEU A 258 -13.02 -2.45 -0.71
CA LEU A 258 -12.83 -3.06 0.60
C LEU A 258 -14.17 -3.41 1.27
N LEU A 259 -15.13 -2.49 1.24
CA LEU A 259 -16.45 -2.70 1.82
C LEU A 259 -17.21 -3.84 1.11
N TYR A 260 -17.05 -3.96 -0.21
CA TYR A 260 -17.63 -5.08 -0.95
C TYR A 260 -17.06 -6.43 -0.49
N ARG A 261 -15.74 -6.51 -0.27
CA ARG A 261 -15.08 -7.74 0.20
C ARG A 261 -15.52 -8.12 1.63
N ASP A 262 -15.84 -7.13 2.46
CA ASP A 262 -16.39 -7.34 3.81
C ASP A 262 -17.87 -7.71 3.82
N GLY A 263 -18.53 -7.76 2.65
CA GLY A 263 -19.96 -8.05 2.52
C GLY A 263 -20.87 -6.85 2.83
N ALA A 264 -20.30 -5.67 3.09
CA ALA A 264 -21.03 -4.43 3.33
C ALA A 264 -21.49 -3.78 2.02
N TYR A 265 -22.32 -4.49 1.24
CA TYR A 265 -22.67 -4.11 -0.13
C TYR A 265 -23.41 -2.77 -0.24
N ASP A 266 -24.20 -2.39 0.78
CA ASP A 266 -24.87 -1.10 0.84
C ASP A 266 -23.86 0.05 0.90
N LEU A 267 -22.87 -0.03 1.80
CA LEU A 267 -21.83 0.97 1.95
C LEU A 267 -20.89 0.97 0.73
N ALA A 268 -20.62 -0.20 0.15
CA ALA A 268 -19.83 -0.32 -1.06
C ALA A 268 -20.48 0.42 -2.24
N ALA A 269 -21.80 0.26 -2.42
CA ALA A 269 -22.54 0.96 -3.47
C ALA A 269 -22.48 2.48 -3.31
N VAL A 270 -22.63 3.00 -2.09
CA VAL A 270 -22.48 4.43 -1.79
C VAL A 270 -21.08 4.92 -2.17
N ALA A 271 -20.03 4.22 -1.74
CA ALA A 271 -18.66 4.61 -2.05
C ALA A 271 -18.35 4.61 -3.56
N PHE A 272 -18.89 3.66 -4.34
CA PHE A 272 -18.74 3.68 -5.80
C PHE A 272 -19.53 4.82 -6.46
N GLN A 273 -20.70 5.18 -5.93
CA GLN A 273 -21.46 6.34 -6.40
C GLN A 273 -20.72 7.65 -6.13
N GLU A 274 -20.16 7.81 -4.93
CA GLU A 274 -19.31 8.96 -4.57
C GLU A 274 -18.14 9.11 -5.55
N HIS A 275 -17.46 8.00 -5.86
CA HIS A 275 -16.38 8.01 -6.84
C HIS A 275 -16.85 8.48 -8.22
N LEU A 276 -17.98 7.96 -8.71
CA LEU A 276 -18.54 8.31 -10.03
C LEU A 276 -19.03 9.76 -10.09
N ALA A 277 -19.54 10.30 -8.98
CA ALA A 277 -19.94 11.70 -8.89
C ALA A 277 -18.72 12.63 -8.99
N ALA A 278 -17.63 12.28 -8.31
CA ALA A 278 -16.39 13.06 -8.35
C ALA A 278 -15.60 12.87 -9.67
N HIS A 279 -15.67 11.68 -10.28
CA HIS A 279 -14.91 11.31 -11.47
C HIS A 279 -15.83 10.61 -12.49
N PRO A 280 -16.66 11.36 -13.24
CA PRO A 280 -17.63 10.76 -14.16
C PRO A 280 -16.98 10.04 -15.37
N ALA A 281 -15.76 10.46 -15.75
CA ALA A 281 -15.02 9.98 -16.93
C ALA A 281 -13.51 9.72 -16.67
N GLY A 282 -13.13 9.41 -15.42
CA GLY A 282 -11.74 9.09 -15.06
C GLY A 282 -11.35 7.62 -15.30
N ASP A 283 -10.08 7.30 -15.07
CA ASP A 283 -9.46 5.97 -15.31
C ASP A 283 -10.21 4.80 -14.65
N TRP A 284 -10.93 5.07 -13.55
CA TRP A 284 -11.63 4.06 -12.76
C TRP A 284 -13.15 4.08 -12.96
N SER A 285 -13.71 5.01 -13.73
CA SER A 285 -15.17 5.20 -13.82
C SER A 285 -15.90 4.01 -14.43
N LEU A 286 -15.35 3.39 -15.49
CA LEU A 286 -15.98 2.19 -16.08
C LEU A 286 -15.99 1.03 -15.08
N ARG A 287 -14.89 0.81 -14.37
CA ARG A 287 -14.78 -0.22 -13.33
C ARG A 287 -15.73 0.07 -12.16
N ALA A 288 -15.84 1.34 -11.75
CA ALA A 288 -16.73 1.75 -10.67
C ALA A 288 -18.20 1.48 -11.01
N ARG A 289 -18.63 1.71 -12.26
CA ARG A 289 -19.98 1.35 -12.73
C ARG A 289 -20.22 -0.16 -12.65
N ASN A 290 -19.25 -0.96 -13.10
CA ASN A 290 -19.33 -2.42 -13.03
C ASN A 290 -19.43 -2.93 -11.59
N HIS A 291 -18.63 -2.37 -10.68
CA HIS A 291 -18.64 -2.75 -9.26
C HIS A 291 -19.89 -2.26 -8.52
N LEU A 292 -20.44 -1.10 -8.90
CA LEU A 292 -21.72 -0.61 -8.38
C LEU A 292 -22.87 -1.55 -8.75
N LEU A 293 -22.91 -2.05 -9.98
CA LEU A 293 -23.89 -3.06 -10.40
C LEU A 293 -23.74 -4.33 -9.58
N ALA A 294 -22.51 -4.85 -9.44
CA ALA A 294 -22.24 -6.04 -8.64
C ALA A 294 -22.64 -5.88 -7.16
N ALA A 295 -22.41 -4.69 -6.57
CA ALA A 295 -22.80 -4.40 -5.19
C ALA A 295 -24.32 -4.42 -5.01
N ARG A 296 -25.06 -3.86 -5.97
CA ARG A 296 -26.53 -3.84 -5.95
C ARG A 296 -27.13 -5.23 -6.13
N GLU A 297 -26.58 -6.05 -7.03
CA GLU A 297 -27.02 -7.43 -7.21
C GLU A 297 -26.82 -8.26 -5.94
N ARG A 298 -25.65 -8.16 -5.30
CA ARG A 298 -25.38 -8.87 -4.05
C ARG A 298 -26.25 -8.40 -2.89
N ARG A 299 -26.49 -7.09 -2.78
CA ARG A 299 -27.46 -6.52 -1.83
C ARG A 299 -28.86 -7.07 -2.04
N ALA A 300 -29.31 -7.17 -3.29
CA ALA A 300 -30.64 -7.70 -3.61
C ALA A 300 -30.75 -9.18 -3.22
N ALA A 301 -29.73 -9.98 -3.51
CA ALA A 301 -29.65 -11.38 -3.10
C ALA A 301 -29.71 -11.54 -1.57
N GLN A 302 -28.92 -10.76 -0.82
CA GLN A 302 -28.92 -10.78 0.66
C GLN A 302 -30.26 -10.41 1.31
N ARG A 303 -31.11 -9.64 0.62
CA ARG A 303 -32.44 -9.25 1.14
C ARG A 303 -33.52 -10.28 0.85
N ALA A 304 -33.26 -11.20 -0.07
CA ALA A 304 -34.19 -12.25 -0.45
C ALA A 304 -34.01 -13.53 0.40
N GLU A 305 -32.87 -13.64 1.09
CA GLU A 305 -32.58 -14.65 2.12
C GLU A 305 -33.17 -14.24 3.48
#